data_AF-A0A9Q3BJP2-F1
#
_entry.id   AF-A0A9Q3BJP2-F1
#
_cell.length_a   1.000
_cell.length_b   1.000
_cell.length_c   1.000
_cell.angle_alpha   90.00
_cell.angle_beta   90.00
_cell.angle_gamma   90.00
#
_symmetry.space_group_name_H-M   'P 1'
#
loop_
_entity.id
_entity.type
_entity.pdbx_description
1 polymer ?
#
loop_
_entity_poly.entity_id
_entity_poly.type
_entity_poly.pdbx_seq_one_letter_code
_entity_poly.pdbx_strand_id
1 'polypeptide(L)'
;MDLPPLSFHASLEEQWDEKEEPEEIEAVLKVVPPTYHQYLDLFSKVKAEKLPPHHACDHHIELEGLLPPIGVIYSLSNQESETLRDYISENVEKGFIRPSSSSTGAPVLFVKKKDGGLCLCVD
;
A
#
# COMPACT_ATOMS: atom_id res chain seq x y z
N MET A 1 29.21 38.12 17.85
CA MET A 1 28.17 38.39 16.84
C MET A 1 27.31 37.15 16.81
N ASP A 2 26.31 37.11 17.68
CA ASP A 2 25.48 35.94 17.90
C ASP A 2 24.38 35.88 16.83
N LEU A 3 24.35 34.80 16.07
CA LEU A 3 23.27 34.49 15.13
C LEU A 3 22.14 33.78 15.88
N PRO A 4 20.88 34.20 15.73
CA PRO A 4 19.76 33.50 16.34
C PRO A 4 19.47 32.17 15.63
N PRO A 5 18.88 31.18 16.32
CA PRO A 5 18.55 29.88 15.75
C PRO A 5 17.46 30.02 14.69
N LEU A 6 17.67 29.33 13.56
CA LEU A 6 16.65 29.21 12.51
C LEU A 6 15.43 28.51 13.09
N SER A 7 14.36 29.30 13.24
CA SER A 7 13.04 28.86 13.63
C SER A 7 12.55 27.78 12.68
N PHE A 8 12.14 26.65 13.27
CA PHE A 8 11.33 25.61 12.66
C PHE A 8 10.02 26.26 12.18
N HIS A 9 9.94 26.60 10.89
CA HIS A 9 8.69 27.08 10.32
C HIS A 9 7.80 25.86 10.08
N ALA A 10 7.06 25.47 11.12
CA ALA A 10 5.87 24.65 10.99
C ALA A 10 4.87 25.43 10.14
N SER A 11 4.82 25.13 8.84
CA SER A 11 3.76 25.57 7.94
C SER A 11 3.75 24.64 6.74
N LEU A 12 3.06 23.52 6.91
CA LEU A 12 2.17 22.99 5.89
C LEU A 12 1.10 22.26 6.70
N GLU A 13 0.09 23.00 7.15
CA GLU A 13 -1.23 22.41 7.22
C GLU A 13 -1.56 22.05 5.77
N GLU A 14 -1.18 20.85 5.36
CA GLU A 14 -1.85 20.22 4.23
C GLU A 14 -3.31 20.13 4.66
N GLN A 15 -4.07 21.04 4.10
CA GLN A 15 -5.50 21.08 4.17
C GLN A 15 -5.97 19.93 3.27
N TRP A 16 -6.12 18.74 3.87
CA TRP A 16 -6.60 17.57 3.15
C TRP A 16 -8.06 17.85 2.77
N ASP A 17 -8.32 17.95 1.46
CA ASP A 17 -9.67 17.98 0.90
C ASP A 17 -10.35 16.63 1.20
N GLU A 18 -10.90 16.48 2.41
CA GLU A 18 -11.80 15.39 2.81
C GLU A 18 -13.17 15.58 2.16
N LYS A 19 -13.25 15.44 0.84
CA LYS A 19 -14.54 15.16 0.19
C LYS A 19 -14.63 13.66 -0.06
N GLU A 20 -15.02 12.94 0.98
CA GLU A 20 -15.58 11.61 0.81
C GLU A 20 -16.85 11.74 -0.05
N GLU A 21 -16.92 10.98 -1.14
CA GLU A 21 -18.08 10.96 -2.03
C GLU A 21 -19.32 10.49 -1.23
N PRO A 22 -20.42 11.26 -1.21
CA PRO A 22 -21.60 10.95 -0.38
C PRO A 22 -22.19 9.56 -0.61
N GLU A 23 -22.01 9.02 -1.82
CA GLU A 23 -22.49 7.69 -2.20
C GLU A 23 -21.72 6.56 -1.51
N GLU A 24 -20.43 6.73 -1.23
CA GLU A 24 -19.60 5.72 -0.54
C GLU A 24 -19.97 5.63 0.94
N ILE A 25 -20.13 6.79 1.61
CA ILE A 25 -20.54 6.85 3.02
C ILE A 25 -21.92 6.20 3.22
N GLU A 26 -22.87 6.49 2.34
CA GLU A 26 -24.22 5.92 2.40
C GLU A 26 -24.22 4.40 2.16
N ALA A 27 -23.33 3.90 1.29
CA ALA A 27 -23.15 2.46 1.09
C ALA A 27 -22.56 1.79 2.35
N VAL A 28 -21.55 2.40 2.97
CA VAL A 28 -20.90 1.90 4.19
C VAL A 28 -21.89 1.90 5.36
N LEU A 29 -22.68 2.96 5.55
CA LEU A 29 -23.68 3.07 6.61
C LEU A 29 -24.73 1.95 6.59
N LYS A 30 -25.10 1.46 5.40
CA LYS A 30 -26.05 0.36 5.24
C LYS A 30 -25.50 -1.00 5.68
N VAL A 31 -24.19 -1.17 5.61
CA VAL A 31 -23.51 -2.46 5.88
C VAL A 31 -22.92 -2.50 7.29
N VAL A 32 -22.41 -1.37 7.78
CA VAL A 32 -21.73 -1.28 9.08
C VAL A 32 -22.75 -1.22 10.22
N PRO A 33 -22.67 -2.11 11.23
CA PRO A 33 -23.56 -2.07 12.38
C PRO A 33 -23.52 -0.72 13.13
N PRO A 34 -24.65 -0.24 13.71
CA PRO A 34 -24.72 1.06 14.37
C PRO A 34 -23.67 1.31 15.46
N THR A 35 -23.21 0.25 16.14
CA THR A 35 -22.17 0.31 17.16
C THR A 35 -20.81 0.80 16.65
N TYR A 36 -20.57 0.70 15.33
CA TYR A 36 -19.32 1.08 14.68
C TYR A 36 -19.44 2.37 13.86
N HIS A 37 -20.58 3.07 13.89
CA HIS A 37 -20.78 4.30 13.11
C HIS A 37 -19.84 5.44 13.49
N GLN A 38 -19.24 5.41 14.69
CA GLN A 38 -18.19 6.36 15.06
C GLN A 38 -16.84 6.12 14.35
N TYR A 39 -16.69 4.98 13.66
CA TYR A 39 -15.46 4.54 12.99
C TYR A 39 -15.67 4.35 11.48
N LEU A 40 -16.63 5.05 10.88
CA LEU A 40 -16.97 4.88 9.45
C LEU A 40 -15.78 5.18 8.53
N ASP A 41 -14.90 6.06 8.97
CA ASP A 41 -13.64 6.40 8.29
C ASP A 41 -12.72 5.18 8.12
N LEU A 42 -12.73 4.24 9.08
CA LEU A 42 -11.96 2.99 8.98
C LEU A 42 -12.48 2.05 7.88
N PHE A 43 -13.70 2.26 7.40
CA PHE A 43 -14.31 1.48 6.32
C PHE A 43 -14.24 2.19 4.97
N SER A 44 -13.64 3.38 4.89
CA SER A 44 -13.42 4.09 3.61
C SER A 44 -12.38 3.38 2.77
N LYS A 45 -12.73 3.04 1.53
CA LYS A 45 -11.81 2.38 0.60
C LYS A 45 -10.68 3.33 0.21
N VAL A 46 -11.01 4.59 -0.03
CA VAL A 46 -10.03 5.64 -0.41
C VAL A 46 -9.00 5.85 0.70
N LYS A 47 -9.42 5.87 1.97
CA LYS A 47 -8.49 5.98 3.11
C LYS A 47 -7.63 4.72 3.26
N ALA A 48 -8.20 3.53 3.00
CA ALA A 48 -7.47 2.26 3.06
C ALA A 48 -6.42 2.09 1.94
N GLU A 49 -6.52 2.85 0.85
CA GLU A 49 -5.54 2.83 -0.26
C GLU A 49 -4.32 3.73 -0.01
N LYS A 50 -4.17 4.30 1.18
CA LYS A 50 -3.01 5.12 1.58
C LYS A 50 -2.14 4.37 2.59
N LEU A 51 -0.82 4.48 2.43
CA LEU A 51 0.09 3.96 3.45
C LEU A 51 -0.10 4.74 4.76
N PRO A 52 -0.06 4.05 5.91
CA PRO A 52 -0.04 4.73 7.19
C PRO A 52 1.24 5.58 7.30
N PRO A 53 1.21 6.67 8.08
CA PRO A 53 2.41 7.45 8.36
C PRO A 53 3.47 6.58 9.06
N HIS A 54 4.73 6.90 8.82
CA HIS A 54 5.84 6.27 9.55
C HIS A 54 5.69 6.51 11.06
N HIS A 55 5.90 5.47 11.86
CA HIS A 55 5.81 5.54 13.31
C HIS A 55 7.20 5.35 13.96
N ALA A 56 7.28 5.43 15.29
CA ALA A 56 8.53 5.19 16.01
C ALA A 56 9.08 3.76 15.83
N CYS A 57 8.22 2.83 15.39
CA CYS A 57 8.58 1.45 15.08
C CYS A 57 7.88 1.05 13.78
N ASP A 58 8.64 0.99 12.69
CA ASP A 58 8.19 0.38 11.44
C ASP A 58 8.58 -1.10 11.39
N HIS A 59 7.95 -1.86 10.49
CA HIS A 59 8.33 -3.25 10.28
C HIS A 59 9.78 -3.34 9.76
N HIS A 60 10.65 -3.97 10.54
CA HIS A 60 12.04 -4.21 10.19
C HIS A 60 12.29 -5.71 10.06
N ILE A 61 13.00 -6.10 9.00
CA ILE A 61 13.43 -7.48 8.76
C ILE A 61 14.92 -7.55 9.11
N GLU A 62 15.24 -8.15 10.25
CA GLU A 62 16.61 -8.45 10.64
C GLU A 62 17.11 -9.66 9.84
N LEU A 63 18.24 -9.49 9.16
CA LEU A 63 18.86 -10.57 8.39
C LEU A 63 19.95 -11.25 9.21
N GLU A 64 19.88 -12.57 9.29
CA GLU A 64 20.95 -13.39 9.86
C GLU A 64 21.85 -13.92 8.73
N GLY A 65 23.15 -13.62 8.78
CA GLY A 65 24.13 -14.17 7.83
C GLY A 65 24.19 -13.44 6.49
N LEU A 66 24.12 -14.18 5.38
CA LEU A 66 24.27 -13.65 4.03
C LEU A 66 22.95 -13.12 3.46
N LEU A 67 23.04 -12.17 2.52
CA LEU A 67 21.87 -11.66 1.81
C LEU A 67 21.15 -12.79 1.05
N PRO A 68 19.80 -12.78 0.99
CA PRO A 68 19.08 -13.73 0.17
C PRO A 68 19.47 -13.57 -1.31
N PRO A 69 19.55 -14.66 -2.07
CA PRO A 69 19.86 -14.60 -3.50
C PRO A 69 18.66 -14.05 -4.30
N ILE A 70 18.90 -13.76 -5.56
CA ILE A 70 17.82 -13.47 -6.53
C ILE A 70 17.17 -14.81 -6.93
N GLY A 71 15.87 -14.93 -6.67
CA GLY A 71 15.08 -16.10 -7.04
C GLY A 71 14.89 -16.24 -8.55
N VAL A 72 14.61 -17.46 -9.00
CA VAL A 72 14.40 -17.78 -10.43
C VAL A 72 13.03 -17.25 -10.87
N ILE A 73 13.00 -16.44 -11.92
CA ILE A 73 11.75 -15.89 -12.48
C ILE A 73 11.00 -17.00 -13.22
N TYR A 74 9.74 -17.24 -12.86
CA TYR A 74 8.86 -18.17 -13.55
C TYR A 74 8.32 -17.58 -14.85
N SER A 75 8.14 -18.44 -15.86
CA SER A 75 7.45 -18.06 -17.09
C SER A 75 5.97 -17.82 -16.79
N LEU A 76 5.46 -16.66 -17.18
CA LEU A 76 4.06 -16.28 -17.04
C LEU A 76 3.31 -16.46 -18.37
N SER A 77 2.05 -16.86 -18.27
CA SER A 77 1.12 -16.79 -19.41
C SER A 77 0.79 -15.33 -19.74
N ASN A 78 0.12 -15.11 -20.88
CA ASN A 78 -0.30 -13.76 -21.29
C ASN A 78 -1.25 -13.13 -20.26
N GLN A 79 -2.20 -13.91 -19.74
CA GLN A 79 -3.17 -13.43 -18.75
C GLN A 79 -2.50 -13.06 -17.42
N GLU A 80 -1.54 -13.88 -16.95
CA GLU A 80 -0.77 -13.59 -15.74
C GLU A 80 0.13 -12.37 -15.93
N SER A 81 0.73 -12.22 -17.11
CA SER A 81 1.58 -11.06 -17.43
C SER A 81 0.80 -9.75 -17.46
N GLU A 82 -0.42 -9.76 -18.00
CA GLU A 82 -1.33 -8.60 -17.97
C GLU A 82 -1.72 -8.27 -16.53
N THR A 83 -2.18 -9.27 -15.78
CA THR A 83 -2.54 -9.12 -14.36
C THR A 83 -1.38 -8.56 -13.53
N LEU A 84 -0.15 -9.01 -13.79
CA LEU A 84 1.05 -8.52 -13.10
C LEU A 84 1.32 -7.04 -13.41
N ARG A 85 1.15 -6.61 -14.67
CA ARG A 85 1.36 -5.20 -15.05
C ARG A 85 0.33 -4.29 -14.38
N ASP A 86 -0.93 -4.70 -14.37
CA ASP A 86 -2.01 -3.94 -13.75
C ASP A 86 -1.76 -3.81 -12.25
N TYR A 87 -1.42 -4.93 -11.57
CA TYR A 87 -1.06 -4.91 -10.15
C TYR A 87 0.12 -3.96 -9.88
N ILE A 88 1.19 -4.02 -10.67
CA ILE A 88 2.36 -3.15 -10.47
C ILE A 88 1.95 -1.69 -10.66
N SER A 89 1.22 -1.37 -11.72
CA SER A 89 0.79 0.01 -12.01
C SER A 89 -0.06 0.58 -10.87
N GLU A 90 -1.08 -0.16 -10.44
CA GLU A 90 -1.98 0.26 -9.35
C GLU A 90 -1.23 0.45 -8.03
N ASN A 91 -0.32 -0.48 -7.67
CA ASN A 91 0.38 -0.39 -6.38
C ASN A 91 1.52 0.64 -6.38
N VAL A 92 2.07 0.97 -7.55
CA VAL A 92 3.00 2.11 -7.70
C VAL A 92 2.23 3.42 -7.58
N GLU A 93 1.06 3.55 -8.20
CA GLU A 93 0.20 4.74 -8.09
C GLU A 93 -0.26 4.99 -6.65
N LYS A 94 -0.66 3.92 -5.93
CA LYS A 94 -1.00 3.98 -4.50
C LYS A 94 0.21 4.23 -3.58
N GLY A 95 1.43 4.11 -4.11
CA GLY A 95 2.67 4.22 -3.34
C GLY A 95 2.97 3.03 -2.43
N PHE A 96 2.23 1.91 -2.57
CA PHE A 96 2.44 0.69 -1.78
C PHE A 96 3.75 -0.02 -2.14
N ILE A 97 4.14 0.07 -3.41
CA ILE A 97 5.43 -0.44 -3.88
C ILE A 97 6.16 0.66 -4.68
N ARG A 98 7.47 0.47 -4.86
CA ARG A 98 8.30 1.35 -5.69
C ARG A 98 9.36 0.53 -6.43
N PRO A 99 9.88 1.03 -7.57
CA PRO A 99 11.06 0.45 -8.20
C PRO A 99 12.22 0.37 -7.20
N SER A 100 12.97 -0.73 -7.24
CA SER A 100 14.14 -0.94 -6.40
C SER A 100 15.30 -1.53 -7.20
N SER A 101 16.53 -1.22 -6.78
CA SER A 101 17.77 -1.80 -7.31
C SER A 101 18.41 -2.75 -6.29
N SER A 102 17.57 -3.58 -5.66
CA SER A 102 17.98 -4.53 -4.62
C SER A 102 18.88 -5.64 -5.19
N SER A 103 19.86 -6.09 -4.41
CA SER A 103 20.68 -7.27 -4.73
C SER A 103 19.99 -8.60 -4.42
N THR A 104 18.79 -8.54 -3.82
CA THR A 104 17.90 -9.66 -3.54
C THR A 104 16.55 -9.45 -4.22
N GLY A 105 15.87 -10.54 -4.58
CA GLY A 105 14.51 -10.49 -5.13
C GLY A 105 13.86 -11.87 -5.11
N ALA A 106 12.56 -11.92 -4.85
CA ALA A 106 11.75 -13.12 -4.90
C ALA A 106 10.91 -13.16 -6.19
N PRO A 107 10.63 -14.35 -6.75
CA PRO A 107 9.75 -14.46 -7.90
C PRO A 107 8.29 -14.25 -7.49
N VAL A 108 7.47 -14.00 -8.50
CA VAL A 108 6.02 -13.89 -8.33
C VAL A 108 5.34 -15.06 -9.04
N LEU A 109 4.31 -15.60 -8.41
CA LEU A 109 3.42 -16.61 -8.95
C LEU A 109 1.96 -16.21 -8.78
N PHE A 110 1.07 -16.85 -9.53
CA PHE A 110 -0.37 -16.61 -9.44
C PHE A 110 -1.12 -17.84 -8.96
N VAL A 111 -2.03 -17.62 -8.01
CA VAL A 111 -2.96 -18.64 -7.52
C VAL A 111 -4.37 -18.32 -8.00
N LYS A 112 -5.08 -19.32 -8.51
CA LYS A 112 -6.49 -19.16 -8.90
C LYS A 112 -7.37 -19.03 -7.67
N LYS A 113 -8.16 -17.96 -7.63
CA LYS A 113 -9.23 -17.74 -6.64
C LYS A 113 -10.47 -18.56 -7.01
N LYS A 114 -11.38 -18.72 -6.03
CA LYS A 114 -12.64 -19.47 -6.22
C LYS A 114 -13.57 -18.84 -7.26
N ASP A 115 -13.49 -17.53 -7.43
CA ASP A 115 -14.25 -16.75 -8.42
C ASP A 115 -13.64 -16.80 -9.83
N GLY A 116 -12.53 -17.50 -10.02
CA GLY A 116 -11.80 -17.59 -11.29
C GLY A 116 -10.78 -16.49 -11.51
N GLY A 117 -10.69 -15.51 -10.60
CA GLY A 117 -9.65 -14.47 -10.63
C GLY A 117 -8.26 -15.01 -10.28
N LEU A 118 -7.23 -14.20 -10.55
CA LEU A 118 -5.85 -14.50 -10.17
C LEU A 118 -5.47 -13.72 -8.91
N CYS A 119 -4.73 -14.35 -8.01
CA CYS A 119 -4.11 -13.72 -6.85
C CYS A 119 -2.60 -13.73 -7.03
N LEU A 120 -1.98 -12.55 -6.95
CA LEU A 120 -0.53 -12.43 -6.93
C LEU A 120 0.02 -12.94 -5.59
N CYS A 121 1.06 -13.77 -5.65
CA CYS A 121 1.81 -14.25 -4.50
C CYS A 121 3.31 -14.03 -4.75
N VAL A 122 3.99 -13.47 -3.76
CA VAL A 122 5.46 -13.46 -3.71
C VAL A 122 5.88 -14.74 -3.00
N ASP A 123 6.77 -15.51 -3.62
CA ASP A 123 7.28 -16.80 -3.10
C ASP A 123 8.31 -16.60 -1.97
#